data_AF-A0A940VSI9-F1
#
_entry.id   AF-A0A940VSI9-F1
#
_cell.length_a   1.000
_cell.length_b   1.000
_cell.length_c   1.000
_cell.angle_alpha   90.00
_cell.angle_beta   90.00
_cell.angle_gamma   90.00
#
_symmetry.space_group_name_H-M   'P 1'
#
loop_
_entity.id
_entity.type
_entity.pdbx_description
1 polymer ?
#
loop_
_entity_poly.entity_id
_entity_poly.type
_entity_poly.pdbx_seq_one_letter_code
_entity_poly.pdbx_strand_id
1 'polypeptide(L)' 'MNIVVCVKQVPDTTEVKIDPATNTLIRQGVPSI' A
#
# COMPACT_ATOMS: atom_id res chain seq x y z
N MET A 1 -4.49 -13.14 30.87
CA MET A 1 -3.35 -12.61 30.09
C MET A 1 -3.95 -11.74 28.99
N ASN A 2 -3.55 -10.48 28.89
CA ASN A 2 -4.09 -9.54 27.89
C ASN A 2 -2.98 -9.20 26.90
N ILE A 3 -3.27 -9.35 25.60
CA ILE A 3 -2.35 -9.04 24.51
C ILE A 3 -3.05 -8.01 23.62
N VAL A 4 -2.34 -6.94 23.28
CA VAL A 4 -2.80 -5.91 22.36
C VAL A 4 -1.91 -5.93 21.13
N VAL A 5 -2.53 -5.93 19.94
CA VAL A 5 -1.82 -5.94 18.66
C VAL A 5 -2.21 -4.68 17.90
N CYS A 6 -1.20 -3.89 17.53
CA CYS A 6 -1.39 -2.78 16.62
C CYS A 6 -1.40 -3.31 15.19
N VAL A 7 -2.47 -3.01 14.45
CA VAL A 7 -2.58 -3.28 13.02
C VAL A 7 -2.57 -1.96 12.25
N LYS A 8 -2.08 -1.99 11.02
CA LYS A 8 -2.06 -0.84 10.14
C LYS A 8 -2.54 -1.27 8.77
N GLN A 9 -3.58 -0.63 8.28
CA GLN A 9 -4.02 -0.77 6.89
C GLN A 9 -2.97 -0.14 5.97
N VAL A 10 -2.62 -0.85 4.91
CA VAL A 10 -1.62 -0.42 3.93
C VAL A 10 -2.15 -0.65 2.51
N PRO A 11 -1.71 0.12 1.51
CA PRO A 11 -2.03 -0.20 0.12
C PRO A 11 -1.41 -1.55 -0.26
N ASP A 12 -2.09 -2.31 -1.13
CA ASP A 12 -1.52 -3.53 -1.70
C ASP A 12 -0.37 -3.18 -2.65
N THR A 13 0.86 -3.26 -2.15
CA THR A 13 2.05 -2.88 -2.90
C THR A 13 2.34 -3.79 -4.10
N THR A 14 1.71 -4.96 -4.20
CA THR A 14 1.88 -5.86 -5.34
C THR A 14 1.22 -5.31 -6.62
N GLU A 15 0.23 -4.44 -6.47
CA GLU A 15 -0.49 -3.80 -7.58
C GLU A 15 0.05 -2.40 -7.94
N VAL A 16 0.91 -1.82 -7.08
CA VAL A 16 1.53 -0.51 -7.31
C VAL A 16 2.58 -0.59 -8.43
N LYS A 17 2.61 0.42 -9.31
CA LYS A 17 3.56 0.49 -10.45
C LYS A 17 4.36 1.79 -10.44
N ILE A 18 5.45 1.83 -11.21
CA ILE A 18 6.23 3.06 -11.45
C ILE A 18 5.83 3.62 -12.82
N ASP A 19 5.56 4.93 -12.87
CA ASP A 19 5.46 5.68 -14.12
C ASP A 19 6.89 5.92 -14.67
N PRO A 20 7.27 5.34 -15.82
CA PRO A 20 8.62 5.49 -16.37
C PRO A 20 8.91 6.89 -16.93
N ALA A 21 7.89 7.71 -17.21
CA ALA A 21 8.08 9.06 -17.73
C ALA A 21 8.42 10.05 -16.62
N THR A 22 7.77 9.91 -15.45
CA THR A 22 7.91 10.83 -14.32
C THR A 22 8.73 10.25 -13.17
N ASN A 23 9.04 8.96 -13.19
CA ASN A 23 9.65 8.19 -12.10
C ASN A 23 8.86 8.31 -10.77
N THR A 24 7.53 8.38 -10.86
CA THR A 24 6.62 8.44 -9.69
C THR A 24 5.83 7.15 -9.51
N LEU A 25 5.22 6.97 -8.33
CA LEU A 25 4.39 5.80 -8.04
C LEU A 25 2.95 6.01 -8.55
N ILE A 26 2.49 5.07 -9.37
CA ILE A 26 1.09 4.93 -9.77
C ILE A 26 0.42 4.03 -8.72
N ARG A 27 -0.40 4.63 -7.86
CA ARG A 27 -1.10 3.94 -6.76
C ARG A 27 -2.57 4.35 -6.59
N GLN A 28 -3.15 4.99 -7.61
CA GLN A 28 -4.59 5.29 -7.63
C GLN A 28 -5.39 4.00 -7.85
N GLY A 29 -6.49 3.82 -7.12
CA GLY A 29 -7.37 2.66 -7.24
C GLY A 29 -6.85 1.37 -6.60
N VAL A 30 -5.62 1.36 -6.07
CA VAL A 30 -5.05 0.21 -5.37
C VAL A 30 -5.81 0.00 -4.04
N PRO A 31 -6.31 -1.22 -3.76
CA PRO A 31 -6.97 -1.53 -2.50
C PRO A 31 -6.08 -1.23 -1.30
N SER A 32 -6.69 -0.79 -0.20
CA SER A 32 -6.03 -0.69 1.09
C SER A 32 -6.51 -1.82 1.97
N ILE A 33 -5.60 -2.71 2.33
CA ILE A 33 -5.85 -3.98 3.04
C ILE A 33 -5.08 -4.05 4.36
#